data_AF-A0A1F6YDF6-F1
#
_entry.id   AF-A0A1F6YDF6-F1
#
_cell.length_a   1.000
_cell.length_b   1.000
_cell.length_c   1.000
_cell.angle_alpha   90.00
_cell.angle_beta   90.00
_cell.angle_gamma   90.00
#
_symmetry.space_group_name_H-M   'P 1'
#
loop_
_entity.id
_entity.type
_entity.pdbx_description
1 polymer ?
#
loop_
_entity_poly.entity_id
_entity_poly.type
_entity_poly.pdbx_seq_one_letter_code
_entity_poly.pdbx_strand_id
1 'polypeptide(L)'
;MSLFEKPKKFIKDLRKGPEVTSVFGEERIGTNLDNQDQRVAQAKLRLDRIQGFKLAEQVNDFFERHNIQAGPTVLPAVKLRFLREITPNPDADENRVAEKLNFLARRLEREENKLANPENPLPPVGIETELPDEIFPPALKTTLPLIDIPCEPENPRLFEVNPRPTYSAKVQNEIMNSLDALGLVHHDPKSPTSLHINFGIPANINAGALEPRKGEIFLISNLFVYAFSSADRVLEKEIKKSFLLKTAKPVNKIGESKQGGKMEIERFQFRLEFRATEFNDYPTYRLLTESQHIMGMFLAHLEKMLGHTDISINQERLAVLWEEFEKEVSQFLYEVQGLEPRLVDNDRARASSVMESRPELREKCRALMTKYSRIIQEIIDGRVKKKI
;
A
#
# COMPACT_ATOMS: atom_id res chain seq x y z
N MET A 1 -37.65 -23.79 60.72
CA MET A 1 -37.14 -25.17 60.53
C MET A 1 -37.80 -25.70 59.25
N SER A 2 -37.12 -25.55 58.11
CA SER A 2 -36.40 -26.63 57.39
C SER A 2 -37.35 -27.60 56.68
N LEU A 3 -37.66 -27.29 55.42
CA LEU A 3 -38.09 -28.25 54.40
C LEU A 3 -36.93 -28.37 53.40
N PHE A 4 -35.94 -29.18 53.75
CA PHE A 4 -35.00 -29.74 52.80
C PHE A 4 -35.59 -31.06 52.28
N GLU A 5 -35.84 -31.17 50.97
CA GLU A 5 -35.19 -32.15 50.10
C GLU A 5 -35.74 -32.11 48.65
N LYS A 6 -34.96 -31.45 47.77
CA LYS A 6 -34.74 -31.66 46.31
C LYS A 6 -35.94 -31.60 45.33
N PRO A 7 -35.71 -30.99 44.14
CA PRO A 7 -35.07 -31.73 43.05
C PRO A 7 -33.78 -31.06 42.53
N LYS A 8 -32.64 -31.74 42.74
CA LYS A 8 -31.44 -31.58 41.91
C LYS A 8 -31.69 -32.27 40.57
N LYS A 9 -32.23 -31.58 39.55
CA LYS A 9 -32.12 -32.05 38.16
C LYS A 9 -32.43 -31.04 37.03
N PHE A 10 -32.33 -29.73 37.25
CA PHE A 10 -32.59 -28.75 36.18
C PHE A 10 -31.60 -27.58 36.08
N ILE A 11 -30.37 -27.76 36.60
CA ILE A 11 -29.28 -26.80 36.38
C ILE A 11 -28.01 -27.60 36.08
N LYS A 12 -27.94 -28.18 34.88
CA LYS A 12 -26.65 -28.63 34.33
C LYS A 12 -26.43 -28.28 32.86
N ASP A 13 -27.42 -27.73 32.17
CA ASP A 13 -27.33 -27.46 30.71
C ASP A 13 -27.40 -25.98 30.32
N LEU A 14 -27.17 -25.03 31.24
CA LEU A 14 -27.25 -23.58 30.95
C LEU A 14 -26.02 -22.75 31.35
N ARG A 15 -24.85 -23.38 31.48
CA ARG A 15 -23.56 -22.65 31.62
C ARG A 15 -22.47 -23.22 30.73
N LYS A 16 -22.75 -23.28 29.44
CA LYS A 16 -21.71 -23.16 28.42
C LYS A 16 -22.06 -21.96 27.57
N GLY A 17 -21.63 -20.77 28.01
CA GLY A 17 -21.38 -19.71 27.05
C GLY A 17 -20.32 -20.18 26.05
N PRO A 18 -20.20 -19.56 24.87
CA PRO A 18 -19.22 -19.98 23.87
C PRO A 18 -17.84 -20.08 24.52
N GLU A 19 -17.18 -21.23 24.35
CA GLU A 19 -15.78 -21.42 24.74
C GLU A 19 -14.97 -20.39 23.94
N VAL A 20 -14.45 -19.37 24.63
CA VAL A 20 -13.52 -18.40 24.04
C VAL A 20 -12.15 -19.07 23.99
N THR A 21 -11.80 -19.61 22.83
CA THR A 21 -10.43 -20.05 22.55
C THR A 21 -9.58 -18.80 22.28
N SER A 22 -8.60 -18.54 23.15
CA SER A 22 -7.63 -17.46 22.98
C SER A 22 -6.69 -17.78 21.82
N VAL A 23 -6.42 -16.80 20.94
CA VAL A 23 -5.60 -16.96 19.74
C VAL A 23 -4.13 -17.24 20.11
N PHE A 24 -3.68 -16.76 21.26
CA PHE A 24 -2.34 -16.98 21.78
C PHE A 24 -2.42 -17.53 23.20
N GLY A 25 -2.13 -18.82 23.36
CA GLY A 25 -2.07 -19.47 24.66
C GLY A 25 -1.23 -18.69 25.70
N GLU A 26 -1.82 -18.52 26.88
CA GLU A 26 -1.22 -18.24 28.20
C GLU A 26 -0.20 -17.08 28.34
N GLU A 27 -0.47 -15.89 27.81
CA GLU A 27 0.13 -14.65 28.38
C GLU A 27 -0.94 -13.61 28.70
N ARG A 28 -1.36 -13.60 29.98
CA ARG A 28 -2.22 -12.56 30.57
C ARG A 28 -1.38 -11.35 30.96
N ILE A 29 -1.36 -10.33 30.12
CA ILE A 29 -0.92 -8.99 30.51
C ILE A 29 -2.19 -8.16 30.72
N GLY A 30 -2.37 -7.60 31.92
CA GLY A 30 -3.61 -6.94 32.35
C GLY A 30 -4.11 -5.89 31.35
N THR A 31 -5.42 -5.93 31.07
CA THR A 31 -6.10 -5.10 30.08
C THR A 31 -6.91 -4.00 30.77
N ASN A 32 -6.32 -2.81 30.87
CA ASN A 32 -7.04 -1.54 31.00
C ASN A 32 -6.13 -0.46 30.41
N LEU A 33 -6.31 -0.16 29.11
CA LEU A 33 -5.53 0.84 28.40
C LEU A 33 -6.48 1.81 27.68
N ASP A 34 -6.40 3.08 28.06
CA ASP A 34 -7.37 4.13 27.71
C ASP A 34 -6.98 4.92 26.45
N ASN A 35 -5.80 4.70 25.84
CA ASN A 35 -5.42 5.35 24.59
C ASN A 35 -4.60 4.47 23.62
N GLN A 36 -4.49 4.93 22.36
CA GLN A 36 -3.86 4.21 21.24
C GLN A 36 -2.36 3.97 21.47
N ASP A 37 -1.64 4.96 22.01
CA ASP A 37 -0.19 4.88 22.24
C ASP A 37 0.16 3.78 23.25
N GLN A 38 -0.63 3.63 24.31
CA GLN A 38 -0.46 2.55 25.28
C GLN A 38 -0.66 1.16 24.64
N ARG A 39 -1.64 1.02 23.74
CA ARG A 39 -1.89 -0.24 23.01
C ARG A 39 -0.75 -0.59 22.07
N VAL A 40 -0.19 0.41 21.37
CA VAL A 40 0.98 0.22 20.51
C VAL A 40 2.20 -0.18 21.34
N ALA A 41 2.44 0.47 22.48
CA ALA A 41 3.56 0.13 23.37
C ALA A 41 3.44 -1.31 23.93
N GLN A 42 2.23 -1.73 24.34
CA GLN A 42 1.99 -3.10 24.81
C GLN A 42 2.14 -4.13 23.68
N ALA A 43 1.65 -3.80 22.47
CA ALA A 43 1.83 -4.63 21.28
C ALA A 43 3.33 -4.82 20.94
N LYS A 44 4.14 -3.75 21.00
CA LYS A 44 5.59 -3.82 20.80
C LYS A 44 6.26 -4.73 21.83
N LEU A 45 5.98 -4.54 23.12
CA LEU A 45 6.52 -5.39 24.19
C LEU A 45 6.18 -6.88 24.01
N ARG A 46 4.99 -7.19 23.47
CA ARG A 46 4.59 -8.56 23.17
C ARG A 46 5.36 -9.13 21.98
N LEU A 47 5.45 -8.35 20.90
CA LEU A 47 6.20 -8.72 19.69
C LEU A 47 7.69 -8.93 19.98
N ASP A 48 8.26 -8.21 20.94
CA ASP A 48 9.67 -8.40 21.35
C ASP A 48 9.91 -9.75 22.06
N ARG A 49 8.86 -10.37 22.62
CA ARG A 49 8.93 -11.63 23.38
C ARG A 49 8.60 -12.87 22.55
N ILE A 50 7.91 -12.69 21.42
CA ILE A 50 7.47 -13.79 20.56
C ILE A 50 8.53 -14.07 19.49
N GLN A 51 8.82 -15.34 19.24
CA GLN A 51 9.65 -15.73 18.10
C GLN A 51 8.86 -15.54 16.80
N GLY A 52 9.36 -14.71 15.87
CA GLY A 52 8.62 -14.34 14.66
C GLY A 52 8.20 -15.51 13.76
N PHE A 53 8.95 -16.61 13.73
CA PHE A 53 8.54 -17.84 13.04
C PHE A 53 7.27 -18.46 13.64
N LYS A 54 7.18 -18.55 14.98
CA LYS A 54 5.99 -19.07 15.69
C LYS A 54 4.78 -18.17 15.44
N LEU A 55 5.00 -16.85 15.40
CA LEU A 55 3.94 -15.91 15.08
C LEU A 55 3.42 -16.12 13.65
N ALA A 56 4.30 -16.33 12.67
CA ALA A 56 3.90 -16.61 11.30
C ALA A 56 3.15 -17.96 11.16
N GLU A 57 3.61 -19.00 11.85
CA GLU A 57 2.92 -20.30 11.91
C GLU A 57 1.50 -20.13 12.48
N GLN A 58 1.35 -19.42 13.60
CA GLN A 58 0.03 -19.14 14.19
C GLN A 58 -0.91 -18.38 13.24
N VAL A 59 -0.39 -17.44 12.46
CA VAL A 59 -1.16 -16.76 11.42
C VAL A 59 -1.61 -17.74 10.35
N ASN A 60 -0.71 -18.58 9.82
CA ASN A 60 -1.04 -19.53 8.77
C ASN A 60 -2.04 -20.60 9.28
N ASP A 61 -1.81 -21.17 10.46
CA ASP A 61 -2.68 -22.15 11.11
C ASP A 61 -4.11 -21.60 11.32
N PHE A 62 -4.24 -20.33 11.72
CA PHE A 62 -5.55 -19.69 11.87
C PHE A 62 -6.31 -19.62 10.55
N PHE A 63 -5.63 -19.20 9.47
CA PHE A 63 -6.25 -19.08 8.15
C PHE A 63 -6.65 -20.44 7.58
N GLU A 64 -5.83 -21.47 7.79
CA GLU A 64 -6.14 -22.85 7.40
C GLU A 64 -7.33 -23.40 8.20
N ARG A 65 -7.31 -23.28 9.53
CA ARG A 65 -8.37 -23.77 10.42
C ARG A 65 -9.73 -23.15 10.14
N HIS A 66 -9.76 -21.85 9.84
CA HIS A 66 -10.98 -21.10 9.55
C HIS A 66 -11.31 -21.01 8.04
N ASN A 67 -10.54 -21.68 7.19
CA ASN A 67 -10.71 -21.72 5.74
C ASN A 67 -10.88 -20.31 5.11
N ILE A 68 -10.05 -19.36 5.54
CA ILE A 68 -10.05 -17.99 5.02
C ILE A 68 -9.24 -17.97 3.72
N GLN A 69 -9.93 -17.81 2.59
CA GLN A 69 -9.31 -17.82 1.27
C GLN A 69 -9.30 -16.42 0.63
N ALA A 70 -8.18 -16.05 0.04
CA ALA A 70 -7.99 -14.83 -0.74
C ALA A 70 -6.89 -15.05 -1.81
N GLY A 71 -6.90 -14.26 -2.87
CA GLY A 71 -5.88 -14.29 -3.92
C GLY A 71 -4.50 -13.85 -3.40
N PRO A 72 -3.43 -14.11 -4.17
CA PRO A 72 -2.05 -13.91 -3.72
C PRO A 72 -1.69 -12.44 -3.42
N THR A 73 -2.41 -11.47 -3.98
CA THR A 73 -2.21 -10.05 -3.72
C THR A 73 -3.04 -9.54 -2.54
N VAL A 74 -4.17 -10.20 -2.21
CA VAL A 74 -5.08 -9.81 -1.13
C VAL A 74 -4.75 -10.52 0.19
N LEU A 75 -4.37 -11.79 0.12
CA LEU A 75 -4.08 -12.63 1.30
C LEU A 75 -3.06 -12.00 2.26
N PRO A 76 -1.93 -11.41 1.80
CA PRO A 76 -0.97 -10.78 2.69
C PRO A 76 -1.58 -9.62 3.50
N ALA A 77 -2.44 -8.80 2.86
CA ALA A 77 -3.14 -7.71 3.53
C ALA A 77 -4.09 -8.21 4.62
N VAL A 78 -4.81 -9.31 4.37
CA VAL A 78 -5.73 -9.91 5.36
C VAL A 78 -4.95 -10.55 6.50
N LYS A 79 -3.83 -11.23 6.23
CA LYS A 79 -2.92 -11.77 7.26
C LYS A 79 -2.33 -10.68 8.14
N LEU A 80 -1.91 -9.56 7.55
CA LEU A 80 -1.44 -8.42 8.32
C LEU A 80 -2.55 -7.78 9.15
N ARG A 81 -3.78 -7.72 8.62
CA ARG A 81 -4.94 -7.28 9.39
C ARG A 81 -5.23 -8.20 10.59
N PHE A 82 -5.07 -9.51 10.43
CA PHE A 82 -5.17 -10.44 11.55
C PHE A 82 -4.15 -10.10 12.64
N LEU A 83 -2.87 -9.95 12.28
CA LEU A 83 -1.81 -9.56 13.22
C LEU A 83 -2.16 -8.26 13.97
N ARG A 84 -2.63 -7.24 13.26
CA ARG A 84 -3.10 -5.99 13.85
C ARG A 84 -4.21 -6.21 14.89
N GLU A 85 -5.17 -7.10 14.62
CA GLU A 85 -6.31 -7.31 15.51
C GLU A 85 -5.94 -8.08 16.78
N ILE A 86 -5.07 -9.08 16.67
CA ILE A 86 -4.76 -10.03 17.75
C ILE A 86 -3.59 -9.60 18.62
N THR A 87 -2.63 -8.84 18.08
CA THR A 87 -1.43 -8.43 18.82
C THR A 87 -1.78 -7.59 20.07
N PRO A 88 -2.69 -6.59 20.00
CA PRO A 88 -3.14 -5.87 21.19
C PRO A 88 -4.21 -6.62 21.99
N ASN A 89 -4.91 -7.60 21.40
CA ASN A 89 -6.03 -8.32 22.02
C ASN A 89 -5.91 -9.84 21.79
N PRO A 90 -5.03 -10.53 22.53
CA PRO A 90 -4.76 -11.96 22.31
C PRO A 90 -5.95 -12.87 22.63
N ASP A 91 -6.82 -12.44 23.53
CA ASP A 91 -8.01 -13.16 23.98
C ASP A 91 -9.25 -12.79 23.15
N ALA A 92 -9.05 -12.21 21.96
CA ALA A 92 -10.15 -11.95 21.03
C ALA A 92 -10.84 -13.27 20.64
N ASP A 93 -12.17 -13.24 20.55
CA ASP A 93 -12.97 -14.37 20.08
C ASP A 93 -12.57 -14.75 18.64
N GLU A 94 -11.92 -15.90 18.50
CA GLU A 94 -11.42 -16.46 17.25
C GLU A 94 -12.49 -16.46 16.14
N ASN A 95 -13.72 -16.87 16.44
CA ASN A 95 -14.79 -16.96 15.43
C ASN A 95 -15.18 -15.57 14.95
N ARG A 96 -15.28 -14.60 15.86
CA ARG A 96 -15.60 -13.22 15.51
C ARG A 96 -14.49 -12.57 14.68
N VAL A 97 -13.23 -12.88 14.97
CA VAL A 97 -12.07 -12.43 14.17
C VAL A 97 -12.13 -13.06 12.78
N ALA A 98 -12.36 -14.37 12.70
CA ALA A 98 -12.47 -15.09 11.43
C ALA A 98 -13.61 -14.56 10.54
N GLU A 99 -14.77 -14.25 11.10
CA GLU A 99 -15.89 -13.64 10.36
C GLU A 99 -15.52 -12.29 9.74
N LYS A 100 -14.87 -11.41 10.52
CA LYS A 100 -14.41 -10.10 10.04
C LYS A 100 -13.39 -10.23 8.92
N LEU A 101 -12.41 -11.12 9.08
CA LEU A 101 -11.36 -11.34 8.10
C LEU A 101 -11.91 -11.96 6.81
N ASN A 102 -12.85 -12.91 6.90
CA ASN A 102 -13.55 -13.45 5.73
C ASN A 102 -14.32 -12.37 4.97
N PHE A 103 -15.03 -11.49 5.69
CA PHE A 103 -15.72 -10.36 5.07
C PHE A 103 -14.75 -9.40 4.38
N LEU A 104 -13.63 -9.08 5.03
CA LEU A 104 -12.59 -8.23 4.46
C LEU A 104 -11.97 -8.85 3.21
N ALA A 105 -11.57 -10.13 3.27
CA ALA A 105 -11.02 -10.89 2.16
C ALA A 105 -11.93 -10.81 0.94
N ARG A 106 -13.22 -11.18 1.09
CA ARG A 106 -14.21 -11.12 0.00
C ARG A 106 -14.43 -9.71 -0.55
N ARG A 107 -14.32 -8.68 0.30
CA ARG A 107 -14.48 -7.29 -0.13
C ARG A 107 -13.27 -6.84 -0.96
N LEU A 108 -12.06 -7.09 -0.49
CA LEU A 108 -10.83 -6.71 -1.19
C LEU A 108 -10.66 -7.51 -2.49
N GLU A 109 -10.96 -8.81 -2.46
CA GLU A 109 -10.89 -9.71 -3.62
C GLU A 109 -11.81 -9.26 -4.76
N ARG A 110 -13.03 -8.79 -4.45
CA ARG A 110 -13.94 -8.24 -5.47
C ARG A 110 -13.39 -6.98 -6.12
N GLU A 111 -12.76 -6.10 -5.36
CA GLU A 111 -12.18 -4.86 -5.87
C GLU A 111 -10.92 -5.14 -6.70
N GLU A 112 -10.05 -6.03 -6.21
CA GLU A 112 -8.83 -6.45 -6.92
C GLU A 112 -9.19 -7.09 -8.26
N ASN A 113 -10.12 -8.05 -8.29
CA ASN A 113 -10.53 -8.72 -9.52
C ASN A 113 -11.23 -7.79 -10.51
N LYS A 114 -12.04 -6.84 -10.02
CA LYS A 114 -12.64 -5.80 -10.87
C LYS A 114 -11.56 -4.96 -11.56
N LEU A 115 -10.52 -4.57 -10.82
CA LEU A 115 -9.47 -3.70 -11.34
C LEU A 115 -8.42 -4.45 -12.16
N ALA A 116 -8.23 -5.76 -11.92
CA ALA A 116 -7.32 -6.63 -12.68
C ALA A 116 -7.85 -7.05 -14.06
N ASN A 117 -9.07 -6.65 -14.43
CA ASN A 117 -9.63 -6.85 -15.77
C ASN A 117 -8.67 -6.24 -16.81
N PRO A 118 -8.25 -6.97 -17.86
CA PRO A 118 -7.40 -6.43 -18.93
C PRO A 118 -7.95 -5.18 -19.64
N GLU A 119 -9.26 -4.96 -19.63
CA GLU A 119 -9.87 -3.73 -20.18
C GLU A 119 -9.67 -2.49 -19.28
N ASN A 120 -9.20 -2.70 -18.04
CA ASN A 120 -8.85 -1.61 -17.15
C ASN A 120 -7.43 -1.11 -17.47
N PRO A 121 -7.27 0.15 -17.88
CA PRO A 121 -5.97 0.72 -18.25
C PRO A 121 -5.02 0.98 -17.06
N LEU A 122 -5.49 0.84 -15.82
CA LEU A 122 -4.72 1.23 -14.66
C LEU A 122 -3.62 0.21 -14.34
N PRO A 123 -2.37 0.65 -14.10
CA PRO A 123 -1.29 -0.23 -13.69
C PRO A 123 -1.50 -0.70 -12.25
N PRO A 124 -0.93 -1.85 -11.84
CA PRO A 124 -0.77 -2.17 -10.43
C PRO A 124 -0.02 -1.06 -9.70
N VAL A 125 -0.43 -0.76 -8.47
CA VAL A 125 0.18 0.25 -7.59
C VAL A 125 0.63 -0.41 -6.29
N GLY A 126 1.81 -0.03 -5.81
CA GLY A 126 2.39 -0.48 -4.55
C GLY A 126 2.90 0.71 -3.74
N ILE A 127 2.98 0.53 -2.43
CA ILE A 127 3.64 1.49 -1.54
C ILE A 127 4.77 0.78 -0.80
N GLU A 128 5.94 1.38 -0.82
CA GLU A 128 7.14 0.90 -0.14
C GLU A 128 7.45 1.85 1.00
N THR A 129 7.80 1.31 2.17
CA THR A 129 8.08 2.08 3.37
C THR A 129 9.48 1.79 3.88
N GLU A 130 10.30 2.83 4.05
CA GLU A 130 11.62 2.70 4.70
C GLU A 130 11.46 3.01 6.20
N LEU A 131 11.74 2.02 7.03
CA LEU A 131 11.49 2.02 8.47
C LEU A 131 12.81 1.96 9.24
N PRO A 132 13.05 2.82 10.24
CA PRO A 132 14.21 2.71 11.11
C PRO A 132 14.27 1.36 11.83
N ASP A 133 15.47 0.75 11.87
CA ASP A 133 15.72 -0.55 12.51
C ASP A 133 15.32 -0.54 14.00
N GLU A 134 15.57 0.60 14.66
CA GLU A 134 15.36 0.85 16.09
C GLU A 134 13.91 0.69 16.54
N ILE A 135 12.94 0.99 15.66
CA ILE A 135 11.52 0.95 15.98
C ILE A 135 10.83 -0.34 15.56
N PHE A 136 11.54 -1.18 14.81
CA PHE A 136 11.00 -2.31 14.10
C PHE A 136 11.13 -3.58 14.97
N PRO A 137 10.02 -4.10 15.51
CA PRO A 137 10.05 -5.26 16.41
C PRO A 137 10.69 -6.48 15.72
N PRO A 138 11.63 -7.21 16.38
CA PRO A 138 12.31 -8.35 15.78
C PRO A 138 11.37 -9.43 15.24
N ALA A 139 10.25 -9.71 15.93
CA ALA A 139 9.26 -10.66 15.46
C ALA A 139 8.69 -10.27 14.09
N LEU A 140 8.35 -9.01 13.88
CA LEU A 140 7.78 -8.55 12.61
C LEU A 140 8.78 -8.62 11.46
N LYS A 141 10.08 -8.42 11.70
CA LYS A 141 11.14 -8.58 10.68
C LYS A 141 11.13 -9.99 10.08
N THR A 142 10.82 -10.99 10.90
CA THR A 142 10.72 -12.39 10.48
C THR A 142 9.32 -12.76 10.00
N THR A 143 8.28 -12.27 10.67
CA THR A 143 6.89 -12.65 10.35
C THR A 143 6.42 -12.06 9.03
N LEU A 144 6.74 -10.80 8.71
CA LEU A 144 6.24 -10.14 7.50
C LEU A 144 6.63 -10.91 6.22
N PRO A 145 7.90 -11.30 5.99
CA PRO A 145 8.27 -12.09 4.82
C PRO A 145 7.55 -13.44 4.75
N LEU A 146 7.29 -14.08 5.89
CA LEU A 146 6.62 -15.39 5.97
C LEU A 146 5.11 -15.31 5.71
N ILE A 147 4.52 -14.12 5.75
CA ILE A 147 3.14 -13.86 5.33
C ILE A 147 3.08 -13.13 3.98
N ASP A 148 4.15 -13.23 3.18
CA ASP A 148 4.29 -12.66 1.84
C ASP A 148 4.27 -11.12 1.79
N ILE A 149 4.72 -10.45 2.85
CA ILE A 149 5.03 -9.02 2.85
C ILE A 149 6.56 -8.86 2.92
N PRO A 150 7.25 -8.59 1.79
CA PRO A 150 8.69 -8.42 1.76
C PRO A 150 9.16 -7.37 2.77
N CYS A 151 10.13 -7.76 3.58
CA CYS A 151 10.79 -6.92 4.58
C CYS A 151 12.28 -7.26 4.54
N GLU A 152 13.09 -6.36 3.98
CA GLU A 152 14.51 -6.59 3.74
C GLU A 152 15.33 -5.44 4.34
N PRO A 153 16.53 -5.71 4.91
CA PRO A 153 17.42 -4.64 5.32
C PRO A 153 17.89 -3.86 4.08
N GLU A 154 17.63 -2.55 4.03
CA GLU A 154 18.10 -1.68 2.95
C GLU A 154 19.53 -1.20 3.24
N ASN A 155 19.78 -0.82 4.50
CA ASN A 155 21.07 -0.43 5.02
C ASN A 155 21.15 -0.75 6.53
N PRO A 156 22.29 -0.55 7.22
CA PRO A 156 22.43 -0.92 8.64
C PRO A 156 21.45 -0.25 9.62
N ARG A 157 20.68 0.76 9.18
CA ARG A 157 19.75 1.52 10.01
C ARG A 157 18.31 1.47 9.53
N LEU A 158 18.04 0.93 8.34
CA LEU A 158 16.72 0.96 7.70
C LEU A 158 16.33 -0.43 7.18
N PHE A 159 15.06 -0.76 7.37
CA PHE A 159 14.37 -1.88 6.75
C PHE A 159 13.37 -1.35 5.72
N GLU A 160 13.37 -1.93 4.53
CA GLU A 160 12.40 -1.67 3.48
C GLU A 160 11.25 -2.68 3.61
N VAL A 161 10.03 -2.21 3.82
CA VAL A 161 8.81 -3.02 3.66
C VAL A 161 8.19 -2.70 2.31
N ASN A 162 8.20 -3.67 1.40
CA ASN A 162 7.86 -3.48 -0.01
C ASN A 162 6.81 -4.51 -0.45
N PRO A 163 5.55 -4.34 -0.01
CA PRO A 163 4.45 -5.19 -0.46
C PRO A 163 4.37 -5.18 -1.99
N ARG A 164 3.98 -6.33 -2.56
CA ARG A 164 3.81 -6.43 -4.01
C ARG A 164 2.76 -5.43 -4.48
N PRO A 165 2.96 -4.76 -5.64
CA PRO A 165 1.93 -3.93 -6.24
C PRO A 165 0.63 -4.72 -6.46
N THR A 166 -0.50 -4.08 -6.19
CA THR A 166 -1.85 -4.64 -6.39
C THR A 166 -2.62 -3.76 -7.37
N TYR A 167 -3.62 -4.32 -8.06
CA TYR A 167 -4.48 -3.50 -8.92
C TYR A 167 -5.36 -2.54 -8.10
N SER A 168 -5.69 -2.90 -6.87
CA SER A 168 -6.50 -2.08 -5.97
C SER A 168 -5.65 -1.27 -4.99
N ALA A 169 -5.74 0.06 -5.08
CA ALA A 169 -5.21 0.96 -4.04
C ALA A 169 -5.81 0.68 -2.64
N LYS A 170 -7.00 0.04 -2.55
CA LYS A 170 -7.60 -0.35 -1.26
C LYS A 170 -6.81 -1.46 -0.57
N VAL A 171 -6.24 -2.39 -1.33
CA VAL A 171 -5.42 -3.48 -0.78
C VAL A 171 -4.13 -2.91 -0.19
N GLN A 172 -3.41 -2.07 -0.94
CA GLN A 172 -2.24 -1.35 -0.42
C GLN A 172 -2.57 -0.50 0.81
N ASN A 173 -3.71 0.20 0.79
CA ASN A 173 -4.12 1.01 1.93
C ASN A 173 -4.43 0.15 3.18
N GLU A 174 -4.98 -1.06 3.03
CA GLU A 174 -5.18 -1.95 4.18
C GLU A 174 -3.85 -2.43 4.77
N ILE A 175 -2.85 -2.68 3.91
CA ILE A 175 -1.48 -2.99 4.36
C ILE A 175 -0.94 -1.82 5.17
N MET A 176 -0.96 -0.60 4.61
CA MET A 176 -0.47 0.61 5.28
C MET A 176 -1.18 0.91 6.60
N ASN A 177 -2.51 0.85 6.62
CA ASN A 177 -3.30 1.01 7.83
C ASN A 177 -2.94 -0.03 8.91
N SER A 178 -2.53 -1.23 8.49
CA SER A 178 -2.14 -2.29 9.42
C SER A 178 -0.72 -2.13 9.92
N LEU A 179 0.22 -1.69 9.07
CA LEU A 179 1.57 -1.30 9.50
C LEU A 179 1.52 -0.13 10.48
N ASP A 180 0.73 0.90 10.18
CA ASP A 180 0.53 2.06 11.04
C ASP A 180 -0.04 1.66 12.41
N ALA A 181 -1.09 0.84 12.43
CA ALA A 181 -1.67 0.33 13.68
C ALA A 181 -0.74 -0.57 14.49
N LEU A 182 0.27 -1.19 13.86
CA LEU A 182 1.33 -1.94 14.53
C LEU A 182 2.48 -1.03 15.02
N GLY A 183 2.36 0.28 14.82
CA GLY A 183 3.35 1.27 15.25
C GLY A 183 4.63 1.26 14.41
N LEU A 184 4.52 0.83 13.15
CA LEU A 184 5.62 0.79 12.20
C LEU A 184 5.70 2.06 11.34
N VAL A 185 4.61 2.84 11.23
CA VAL A 185 4.61 4.11 10.49
C VAL A 185 4.76 5.26 11.49
N HIS A 186 5.73 6.14 11.23
CA HIS A 186 5.99 7.33 12.02
C HIS A 186 5.31 8.56 11.41
N HIS A 187 4.52 9.24 12.23
CA HIS A 187 3.91 10.53 11.92
C HIS A 187 4.66 11.70 12.57
N ASP A 188 5.86 11.47 13.12
CA ASP A 188 6.69 12.53 13.68
C ASP A 188 7.11 13.48 12.54
N PRO A 189 6.71 14.77 12.56
CA PRO A 189 7.10 15.72 11.54
C PRO A 189 8.62 15.88 11.38
N LYS A 190 9.40 15.57 12.42
CA LYS A 190 10.87 15.65 12.41
C LYS A 190 11.55 14.41 11.83
N SER A 191 10.83 13.29 11.73
CA SER A 191 11.36 12.05 11.18
C SER A 191 10.23 11.20 10.60
N PRO A 192 9.55 11.70 9.55
CA PRO A 192 8.44 10.98 8.97
C PRO A 192 8.95 9.72 8.26
N THR A 193 8.14 8.68 8.25
CA THR A 193 8.45 7.47 7.46
C THR A 193 8.64 7.84 5.99
N SER A 194 9.72 7.32 5.38
CA SER A 194 9.96 7.46 3.94
C SER A 194 8.99 6.56 3.18
N LEU A 195 8.32 7.10 2.16
CA LEU A 195 7.26 6.38 1.45
C LEU A 195 7.45 6.51 -0.07
N HIS A 196 7.67 5.39 -0.74
CA HIS A 196 7.83 5.33 -2.20
C HIS A 196 6.59 4.72 -2.85
N ILE A 197 6.17 5.25 -4.00
CA ILE A 197 5.06 4.69 -4.78
C ILE A 197 5.62 3.91 -5.95
N ASN A 198 5.23 2.65 -6.06
CA ASN A 198 5.66 1.73 -7.10
C ASN A 198 4.52 1.50 -8.11
N PHE A 199 4.82 1.54 -9.41
CA PHE A 199 3.88 1.20 -10.48
C PHE A 199 4.40 0.04 -11.31
N GLY A 200 3.55 -0.97 -11.53
CA GLY A 200 3.85 -2.05 -12.47
C GLY A 200 3.79 -1.53 -13.91
N ILE A 201 4.90 -1.67 -14.65
CA ILE A 201 4.98 -1.24 -16.05
C ILE A 201 4.58 -2.41 -16.97
N PRO A 202 3.53 -2.26 -17.80
CA PRO A 202 3.08 -3.30 -18.73
C PRO A 202 4.24 -3.93 -19.50
N ALA A 203 4.26 -5.27 -19.62
CA ALA A 203 5.40 -6.01 -20.20
C ALA A 203 5.74 -5.63 -21.65
N ASN A 204 4.78 -5.05 -22.36
CA ASN A 204 4.91 -4.50 -23.71
C ASN A 204 5.63 -3.14 -23.75
N ILE A 205 5.86 -2.48 -22.61
CA ILE A 205 6.65 -1.26 -22.48
C ILE A 205 8.00 -1.62 -21.86
N ASN A 206 9.07 -1.54 -22.67
CA ASN A 206 10.43 -1.81 -22.21
C ASN A 206 11.15 -0.54 -21.72
N ALA A 207 12.31 -0.72 -21.06
CA ALA A 207 13.11 0.40 -20.56
C ALA A 207 13.55 1.39 -21.66
N GLY A 208 13.79 0.91 -22.89
CA GLY A 208 14.15 1.74 -24.03
C GLY A 208 13.02 2.66 -24.50
N ALA A 209 11.75 2.29 -24.27
CA ALA A 209 10.60 3.14 -24.55
C ALA A 209 10.41 4.25 -23.49
N LEU A 210 10.84 4.00 -22.24
CA LEU A 210 10.75 4.96 -21.14
C LEU A 210 11.88 5.99 -21.14
N GLU A 211 13.08 5.62 -21.61
CA GLU A 211 14.27 6.48 -21.57
C GLU A 211 14.09 7.83 -22.30
N PRO A 212 13.54 7.89 -23.53
CA PRO A 212 13.25 9.17 -24.21
C PRO A 212 12.18 10.01 -23.50
N ARG A 213 11.42 9.40 -22.59
CA ARG A 213 10.25 9.96 -21.90
C ARG A 213 10.53 10.40 -20.47
N LYS A 214 11.82 10.48 -20.10
CA LYS A 214 12.24 10.93 -18.76
C LYS A 214 11.67 12.29 -18.39
N GLY A 215 11.49 13.21 -19.35
CA GLY A 215 10.90 14.52 -19.10
C GLY A 215 9.47 14.43 -18.53
N GLU A 216 8.64 13.59 -19.13
CA GLU A 216 7.26 13.33 -18.68
C GLU A 216 7.25 12.61 -17.31
N ILE A 217 8.17 11.67 -17.09
CA ILE A 217 8.32 10.99 -15.79
C ILE A 217 8.72 12.00 -14.68
N PHE A 218 9.62 12.93 -14.98
CA PHE A 218 9.97 14.03 -14.07
C PHE A 218 8.78 14.96 -13.80
N LEU A 219 7.97 15.26 -14.81
CA LEU A 219 6.75 16.07 -14.65
C LEU A 219 5.81 15.45 -13.62
N ILE A 220 5.52 14.15 -13.75
CA ILE A 220 4.66 13.42 -12.80
C ILE A 220 5.30 13.39 -11.41
N SER A 221 6.59 13.08 -11.33
CA SER A 221 7.31 13.01 -10.05
C SER A 221 7.32 14.36 -9.32
N ASN A 222 7.58 15.46 -10.03
CA ASN A 222 7.51 16.81 -9.47
C ASN A 222 6.11 17.13 -8.96
N LEU A 223 5.07 16.81 -9.73
CA LEU A 223 3.69 17.01 -9.29
C LEU A 223 3.42 16.30 -7.96
N PHE A 224 3.91 15.07 -7.79
CA PHE A 224 3.75 14.30 -6.55
C PHE A 224 4.56 14.87 -5.39
N VAL A 225 5.84 15.21 -5.60
CA VAL A 225 6.70 15.79 -4.58
C VAL A 225 6.10 17.10 -4.06
N TYR A 226 5.72 18.00 -4.96
CA TYR A 226 5.14 19.28 -4.55
C TYR A 226 3.74 19.14 -3.93
N ALA A 227 2.96 18.12 -4.31
CA ALA A 227 1.66 17.86 -3.71
C ALA A 227 1.76 17.26 -2.30
N PHE A 228 2.77 16.44 -1.99
CA PHE A 228 2.71 15.61 -0.78
C PHE A 228 3.95 15.60 0.12
N SER A 229 5.09 16.14 -0.31
CA SER A 229 6.26 16.28 0.56
C SER A 229 6.24 17.61 1.33
N SER A 230 6.84 17.65 2.53
CA SER A 230 7.23 18.89 3.20
C SER A 230 8.56 19.43 2.66
N ALA A 231 8.80 20.72 2.88
CA ALA A 231 10.04 21.39 2.49
C ALA A 231 11.26 20.83 3.25
N ASP A 232 11.11 20.61 4.56
CA ASP A 232 12.11 19.97 5.41
C ASP A 232 12.45 18.58 4.88
N ARG A 233 11.43 17.80 4.51
CA ARG A 233 11.66 16.46 4.01
C ARG A 233 12.37 16.43 2.66
N VAL A 234 12.07 17.37 1.75
CA VAL A 234 12.82 17.48 0.47
C VAL A 234 14.29 17.84 0.73
N LEU A 235 14.57 18.68 1.72
CA LEU A 235 15.92 19.05 2.11
C LEU A 235 16.71 17.86 2.69
N GLU A 236 16.08 17.10 3.58
CA GLU A 236 16.70 16.00 4.33
C GLU A 236 16.81 14.68 3.54
N LYS A 237 16.10 14.53 2.42
CA LYS A 237 16.05 13.30 1.62
C LYS A 237 17.45 12.77 1.27
N GLU A 238 17.92 11.70 1.90
CA GLU A 238 19.27 11.14 1.64
C GLU A 238 19.46 10.68 0.18
N ILE A 239 18.36 10.27 -0.44
CA ILE A 239 18.34 9.68 -1.78
C ILE A 239 18.15 10.75 -2.87
N LYS A 240 19.16 10.89 -3.75
CA LYS A 240 19.23 11.95 -4.78
C LYS A 240 18.32 11.80 -6.01
N LYS A 241 17.62 10.68 -6.17
CA LYS A 241 16.82 10.42 -7.38
C LYS A 241 15.34 10.54 -7.08
N SER A 242 14.63 11.29 -7.93
CA SER A 242 13.17 11.42 -7.88
C SER A 242 12.44 10.13 -8.25
N PHE A 243 13.05 9.30 -9.11
CA PHE A 243 12.50 8.01 -9.48
C PHE A 243 13.57 6.96 -9.83
N LEU A 244 13.18 5.69 -9.79
CA LEU A 244 13.96 4.55 -10.26
C LEU A 244 13.12 3.63 -11.14
N LEU A 245 13.77 3.02 -12.14
CA LEU A 245 13.23 1.87 -12.85
C LEU A 245 13.91 0.61 -12.30
N LYS A 246 13.17 -0.19 -11.53
CA LYS A 246 13.63 -1.46 -10.95
C LYS A 246 13.07 -2.63 -11.77
N THR A 247 13.82 -3.72 -11.91
CA THR A 247 13.27 -4.97 -12.46
C THR A 247 12.23 -5.53 -11.49
N ALA A 248 11.14 -6.08 -12.01
CA ALA A 248 10.15 -6.79 -11.21
C ALA A 248 10.79 -8.05 -10.59
N LYS A 249 10.58 -8.30 -9.28
CA LYS A 249 11.16 -9.48 -8.62
C LYS A 249 10.33 -10.71 -9.02
N PRO A 250 10.93 -11.82 -9.46
CA PRO A 250 10.16 -13.02 -9.82
C PRO A 250 9.39 -13.56 -8.60
N VAL A 251 8.13 -13.96 -8.81
CA VAL A 251 7.32 -14.59 -7.77
C VAL A 251 7.74 -16.05 -7.65
N ASN A 252 8.37 -16.40 -6.52
CA ASN A 252 8.46 -17.80 -6.12
C ASN A 252 7.06 -18.27 -5.73
N LYS A 253 6.50 -19.25 -6.45
CA LYS A 253 5.30 -19.95 -5.98
C LYS A 253 5.67 -20.77 -4.74
N ILE A 254 5.10 -20.43 -3.59
CA ILE A 254 5.07 -21.35 -2.44
C ILE A 254 4.04 -22.43 -2.79
N GLY A 255 4.51 -23.65 -3.09
CA GLY A 255 3.65 -24.84 -3.14
C GLY A 255 3.51 -25.62 -4.46
N GLU A 256 4.23 -25.31 -5.55
CA GLU A 256 4.15 -26.15 -6.75
C GLU A 256 5.17 -27.31 -6.71
N SER A 257 4.64 -28.51 -6.48
CA SER A 257 5.25 -29.77 -6.85
C SER A 257 5.88 -29.68 -8.25
N LYS A 258 7.09 -30.20 -8.39
CA LYS A 258 7.87 -30.32 -9.63
C LYS A 258 7.13 -31.13 -10.70
N GLN A 259 6.07 -30.59 -11.29
CA GLN A 259 5.43 -31.11 -12.50
C GLN A 259 4.58 -30.00 -13.13
N GLY A 260 5.20 -29.28 -14.06
CA GLY A 260 4.50 -28.59 -15.16
C GLY A 260 3.40 -27.61 -14.78
N GLY A 261 3.71 -26.55 -14.02
CA GLY A 261 2.83 -25.39 -13.84
C GLY A 261 3.48 -24.15 -14.45
N LYS A 262 2.83 -23.50 -15.42
CA LYS A 262 3.30 -22.23 -16.01
C LYS A 262 3.56 -21.23 -14.88
N MET A 263 4.77 -20.66 -14.84
CA MET A 263 5.05 -19.45 -14.09
C MET A 263 4.07 -18.38 -14.57
N GLU A 264 3.13 -17.96 -13.73
CA GLU A 264 2.50 -16.65 -13.94
C GLU A 264 3.58 -15.63 -13.62
N ILE A 265 4.27 -15.20 -14.67
CA ILE A 265 5.13 -14.02 -14.62
C ILE A 265 4.20 -12.87 -14.22
N GLU A 266 4.61 -12.06 -13.25
CA GLU A 266 3.98 -10.75 -13.01
C GLU A 266 3.71 -10.10 -14.39
N ARG A 267 2.51 -9.59 -14.63
CA ARG A 267 2.13 -9.01 -15.95
C ARG A 267 2.98 -7.78 -16.36
N PHE A 268 4.00 -7.45 -15.57
CA PHE A 268 4.92 -6.34 -15.74
C PHE A 268 6.37 -6.79 -15.58
N GLN A 269 7.26 -6.31 -16.45
CA GLN A 269 8.70 -6.64 -16.40
C GLN A 269 9.48 -5.69 -15.49
N PHE A 270 8.97 -4.46 -15.33
CA PHE A 270 9.61 -3.39 -14.58
C PHE A 270 8.64 -2.77 -13.59
N ARG A 271 9.22 -2.14 -12.56
CA ARG A 271 8.52 -1.27 -11.62
C ARG A 271 9.14 0.12 -11.71
N LEU A 272 8.29 1.12 -11.92
CA LEU A 272 8.67 2.53 -11.80
C LEU A 272 8.37 2.97 -10.38
N GLU A 273 9.42 3.29 -9.64
CA GLU A 273 9.35 3.77 -8.26
C GLU A 273 9.48 5.29 -8.25
N PHE A 274 8.46 5.98 -7.76
CA PHE A 274 8.56 7.38 -7.38
C PHE A 274 8.96 7.48 -5.92
N ARG A 275 10.10 8.14 -5.70
CA ARG A 275 10.69 8.39 -4.40
C ARG A 275 10.10 9.68 -3.84
N ALA A 276 8.83 9.61 -3.48
CA ALA A 276 8.23 10.61 -2.62
C ALA A 276 8.78 10.42 -1.20
N THR A 277 8.74 11.46 -0.38
CA THR A 277 9.52 11.44 0.85
C THR A 277 8.66 11.43 2.10
N GLU A 278 7.41 11.88 2.02
CA GLU A 278 6.49 11.94 3.16
C GLU A 278 5.05 12.02 2.61
N PHE A 279 4.07 11.49 3.35
CA PHE A 279 2.63 11.56 3.03
C PHE A 279 1.74 11.88 4.26
N ASN A 280 2.27 12.59 5.26
CA ASN A 280 1.65 12.69 6.59
C ASN A 280 0.30 13.42 6.64
N ASP A 281 0.04 14.38 5.76
CA ASP A 281 -1.16 15.22 5.79
C ASP A 281 -2.22 14.81 4.75
N TYR A 282 -2.09 13.62 4.14
CA TYR A 282 -2.98 13.19 3.06
C TYR A 282 -3.36 11.71 3.19
N PRO A 283 -4.64 11.33 2.98
CA PRO A 283 -5.05 9.93 3.06
C PRO A 283 -4.34 9.05 2.03
N THR A 284 -3.58 8.04 2.50
CA THR A 284 -2.78 7.13 1.67
C THR A 284 -3.59 6.49 0.54
N TYR A 285 -4.81 6.02 0.83
CA TYR A 285 -5.70 5.47 -0.21
C TYR A 285 -5.96 6.44 -1.36
N ARG A 286 -6.22 7.70 -1.04
CA ARG A 286 -6.55 8.73 -2.04
C ARG A 286 -5.34 9.05 -2.89
N LEU A 287 -4.18 9.22 -2.25
CA LEU A 287 -2.90 9.38 -2.93
C LEU A 287 -2.65 8.25 -3.93
N LEU A 288 -2.71 6.99 -3.46
CA LEU A 288 -2.42 5.83 -4.31
C LEU A 288 -3.39 5.75 -5.49
N THR A 289 -4.66 6.08 -5.28
CA THR A 289 -5.67 6.14 -6.35
C THR A 289 -5.36 7.24 -7.36
N GLU A 290 -5.09 8.47 -6.90
CA GLU A 290 -4.78 9.62 -7.76
C GLU A 290 -3.49 9.41 -8.55
N SER A 291 -2.46 8.86 -7.91
CA SER A 291 -1.19 8.55 -8.58
C SER A 291 -1.32 7.38 -9.56
N GLN A 292 -2.08 6.33 -9.22
CA GLN A 292 -2.38 5.22 -10.13
C GLN A 292 -3.12 5.69 -11.38
N HIS A 293 -4.08 6.60 -11.23
CA HIS A 293 -4.81 7.21 -12.35
C HIS A 293 -3.87 7.98 -13.28
N ILE A 294 -3.05 8.88 -12.73
CA ILE A 294 -2.11 9.69 -13.54
C ILE A 294 -1.10 8.80 -14.25
N MET A 295 -0.58 7.77 -13.58
CA MET A 295 0.33 6.82 -14.23
C MET A 295 -0.38 6.01 -15.33
N GLY A 296 -1.62 5.55 -15.10
CA GLY A 296 -2.40 4.86 -16.13
C GLY A 296 -2.66 5.72 -17.36
N MET A 297 -2.88 7.02 -17.17
CA MET A 297 -3.00 7.98 -18.27
C MET A 297 -1.70 8.11 -19.07
N PHE A 298 -0.55 8.24 -18.39
CA PHE A 298 0.76 8.28 -19.03
C PHE A 298 1.07 6.99 -19.81
N LEU A 299 0.81 5.83 -19.20
CA LEU A 299 1.06 4.54 -19.85
C LEU A 299 0.17 4.33 -21.07
N ALA A 300 -1.11 4.70 -21.00
CA ALA A 300 -2.00 4.64 -22.17
C ALA A 300 -1.51 5.54 -23.32
N HIS A 301 -1.01 6.74 -23.01
CA HIS A 301 -0.38 7.62 -23.99
C HIS A 301 0.86 6.97 -24.62
N LEU A 302 1.72 6.35 -23.81
CA LEU A 302 2.92 5.67 -24.29
C LEU A 302 2.57 4.46 -25.18
N GLU A 303 1.59 3.64 -24.81
CA GLU A 303 1.13 2.52 -25.64
C GLU A 303 0.60 2.98 -27.00
N LYS A 304 -0.18 4.07 -27.03
CA LYS A 304 -0.66 4.67 -28.27
C LYS A 304 0.49 5.15 -29.15
N MET A 305 1.49 5.81 -28.57
CA MET A 305 2.68 6.27 -29.30
C MET A 305 3.53 5.13 -29.86
N LEU A 306 3.58 3.99 -29.16
CA LEU A 306 4.29 2.79 -29.62
C LEU A 306 3.55 2.05 -30.75
N GLY A 307 2.38 2.55 -31.17
CA GLY A 307 1.63 2.01 -32.30
C GLY A 307 0.90 0.71 -31.99
N HIS A 308 0.60 0.43 -30.72
CA HIS A 308 -0.19 -0.74 -30.35
C HIS A 308 -1.63 -0.59 -30.82
N THR A 309 -2.10 -1.55 -31.62
CA THR A 309 -3.42 -1.49 -32.27
C THR A 309 -4.54 -2.07 -31.42
N ASP A 310 -4.21 -2.89 -30.42
CA ASP A 310 -5.18 -3.58 -29.57
C ASP A 310 -5.39 -2.83 -28.23
N ILE A 311 -5.60 -1.51 -28.31
CA ILE A 311 -5.90 -0.68 -27.14
C ILE A 311 -7.42 -0.52 -26.97
N SER A 312 -7.89 -0.59 -25.73
CA SER A 312 -9.30 -0.37 -25.38
C SER A 312 -9.73 1.08 -25.60
N ILE A 313 -11.03 1.32 -25.76
CA ILE A 313 -11.61 2.67 -25.86
C ILE A 313 -11.23 3.54 -24.66
N ASN A 314 -11.13 2.94 -23.46
CA ASN A 314 -10.71 3.65 -22.26
C ASN A 314 -9.23 4.06 -22.35
N GLN A 315 -8.35 3.18 -22.83
CA GLN A 315 -6.94 3.53 -23.09
C GLN A 315 -6.82 4.67 -24.11
N GLU A 316 -7.58 4.64 -25.20
CA GLU A 316 -7.57 5.72 -26.20
C GLU A 316 -7.96 7.08 -25.60
N ARG A 317 -9.03 7.10 -24.78
CA ARG A 317 -9.50 8.32 -24.11
C ARG A 317 -8.47 8.86 -23.12
N LEU A 318 -7.83 7.97 -22.37
CA LEU A 318 -6.75 8.35 -21.46
C LEU A 318 -5.53 8.90 -22.20
N ALA A 319 -5.16 8.27 -23.32
CA ALA A 319 -4.03 8.71 -24.13
C ALA A 319 -4.23 10.12 -24.70
N VAL A 320 -5.47 10.51 -25.02
CA VAL A 320 -5.81 11.88 -25.44
C VAL A 320 -5.81 12.84 -24.25
N LEU A 321 -6.35 12.42 -23.10
CA LEU A 321 -6.37 13.24 -21.88
C LEU A 321 -4.95 13.61 -21.40
N TRP A 322 -3.97 12.75 -21.66
CA TRP A 322 -2.56 13.02 -21.35
C TRP A 322 -2.07 14.35 -21.92
N GLU A 323 -2.43 14.69 -23.17
CA GLU A 323 -1.96 15.93 -23.81
C GLU A 323 -2.47 17.18 -23.09
N GLU A 324 -3.71 17.15 -22.61
CA GLU A 324 -4.27 18.23 -21.78
C GLU A 324 -3.54 18.31 -20.43
N PHE A 325 -3.35 17.17 -19.77
CA PHE A 325 -2.65 17.08 -18.49
C PHE A 325 -1.22 17.61 -18.58
N GLU A 326 -0.44 17.11 -19.54
CA GLU A 326 0.96 17.49 -19.71
C GLU A 326 1.07 19.00 -19.92
N LYS A 327 0.23 19.57 -20.79
CA LYS A 327 0.19 21.01 -21.05
C LYS A 327 -0.16 21.81 -19.81
N GLU A 328 -1.23 21.47 -19.09
CA GLU A 328 -1.67 22.25 -17.93
C GLU A 328 -0.65 22.17 -16.78
N VAL A 329 -0.09 20.98 -16.51
CA VAL A 329 0.86 20.79 -15.42
C VAL A 329 2.22 21.41 -15.75
N SER A 330 2.72 21.27 -16.98
CA SER A 330 3.97 21.89 -17.40
C SER A 330 3.88 23.42 -17.42
N GLN A 331 2.78 23.97 -17.92
CA GLN A 331 2.51 25.40 -17.87
C GLN A 331 2.52 25.91 -16.41
N PHE A 332 1.83 25.21 -15.51
CA PHE A 332 1.82 25.60 -14.11
C PHE A 332 3.20 25.51 -13.45
N LEU A 333 3.88 24.36 -13.53
CA LEU A 333 5.14 24.14 -12.82
C LEU A 333 6.32 24.90 -13.44
N TYR A 334 6.42 24.95 -14.77
CA TYR A 334 7.64 25.42 -15.44
C TYR A 334 7.51 26.84 -15.96
N GLU A 335 6.34 27.24 -16.45
CA GLU A 335 6.15 28.61 -16.97
C GLU A 335 5.70 29.57 -15.87
N VAL A 336 4.64 29.23 -15.14
CA VAL A 336 4.06 30.10 -14.09
C VAL A 336 4.93 30.10 -12.84
N GLN A 337 5.34 28.92 -12.38
CA GLN A 337 6.16 28.79 -11.19
C GLN A 337 7.67 28.87 -11.49
N GLY A 338 8.09 28.82 -12.76
CA GLY A 338 9.51 28.96 -13.12
C GLY A 338 10.40 27.85 -12.53
N LEU A 339 9.84 26.67 -12.29
CA LEU A 339 10.58 25.55 -11.71
C LEU A 339 11.36 24.81 -12.79
N GLU A 340 12.57 24.38 -12.45
CA GLU A 340 13.33 23.51 -13.33
C GLU A 340 12.82 22.06 -13.22
N PRO A 341 12.71 21.31 -14.33
CA PRO A 341 12.17 19.93 -14.30
C PRO A 341 12.92 18.96 -13.39
N ARG A 342 14.17 19.25 -13.04
CA ARG A 342 15.00 18.42 -12.15
C ARG A 342 15.42 19.15 -10.88
N LEU A 343 14.69 20.18 -10.47
CA LEU A 343 15.08 21.01 -9.33
C LEU A 343 15.27 20.19 -8.05
N VAL A 344 14.37 19.25 -7.77
CA VAL A 344 14.43 18.37 -6.60
C VAL A 344 15.70 17.49 -6.60
N ASP A 345 16.13 17.01 -7.76
CA ASP A 345 17.32 16.15 -7.89
C ASP A 345 18.63 16.97 -7.92
N ASN A 346 18.60 18.17 -8.49
CA ASN A 346 19.78 19.00 -8.71
C ASN A 346 20.09 19.93 -7.52
N ASP A 347 19.08 20.51 -6.89
CA ASP A 347 19.23 21.53 -5.84
C ASP A 347 18.07 21.46 -4.82
N ARG A 348 18.20 20.55 -3.85
CA ARG A 348 17.22 20.33 -2.77
C ARG A 348 17.02 21.55 -1.88
N ALA A 349 18.05 22.36 -1.67
CA ALA A 349 17.95 23.56 -0.84
C ALA A 349 17.06 24.61 -1.52
N ARG A 350 17.26 24.82 -2.83
CA ARG A 350 16.38 25.68 -3.61
C ARG A 350 14.97 25.09 -3.74
N ALA A 351 14.83 23.78 -3.95
CA ALA A 351 13.52 23.12 -3.99
C ALA A 351 12.74 23.32 -2.67
N SER A 352 13.42 23.11 -1.53
CA SER A 352 12.86 23.33 -0.19
C SER A 352 12.42 24.78 -0.01
N SER A 353 13.29 25.75 -0.32
CA SER A 353 12.97 27.18 -0.22
C SER A 353 11.80 27.61 -1.12
N VAL A 354 11.68 27.02 -2.32
CA VAL A 354 10.51 27.23 -3.19
C VAL A 354 9.23 26.76 -2.50
N MET A 355 9.25 25.57 -1.89
CA MET A 355 8.08 25.00 -1.22
C MET A 355 7.66 25.81 0.01
N GLU A 356 8.61 26.36 0.77
CA GLU A 356 8.32 27.23 1.92
C GLU A 356 7.75 28.59 1.49
N SER A 357 8.32 29.19 0.45
CA SER A 357 7.95 30.53 0.00
C SER A 357 6.65 30.57 -0.82
N ARG A 358 6.13 29.40 -1.24
CA ARG A 358 4.98 29.28 -2.16
C ARG A 358 3.98 28.22 -1.70
N PRO A 359 3.24 28.46 -0.61
CA PRO A 359 2.28 27.49 -0.07
C PRO A 359 1.19 27.09 -1.09
N GLU A 360 0.85 27.98 -2.03
CA GLU A 360 -0.12 27.71 -3.09
C GLU A 360 0.31 26.59 -4.06
N LEU A 361 1.62 26.30 -4.14
CA LEU A 361 2.17 25.25 -4.99
C LEU A 361 1.57 23.90 -4.62
N ARG A 362 1.54 23.57 -3.32
CA ARG A 362 0.98 22.32 -2.80
C ARG A 362 -0.50 22.18 -3.14
N GLU A 363 -1.28 23.21 -2.82
CA GLU A 363 -2.73 23.21 -3.04
C GLU A 363 -3.07 23.05 -4.52
N LYS A 364 -2.36 23.75 -5.39
CA LYS A 364 -2.61 23.69 -6.84
C LYS A 364 -2.19 22.34 -7.43
N CYS A 365 -1.06 21.76 -6.99
CA CYS A 365 -0.66 20.40 -7.38
C CYS A 365 -1.71 19.36 -6.97
N ARG A 366 -2.20 19.41 -5.72
CA ARG A 366 -3.30 18.54 -5.25
C ARG A 366 -4.58 18.73 -6.05
N ALA A 367 -4.94 19.97 -6.38
CA ALA A 367 -6.12 20.28 -7.18
C ALA A 367 -6.02 19.70 -8.60
N LEU A 368 -4.84 19.81 -9.25
CA LEU A 368 -4.58 19.21 -10.55
C LEU A 368 -4.70 17.68 -10.49
N MET A 369 -4.07 17.04 -9.50
CA MET A 369 -4.18 15.59 -9.32
C MET A 369 -5.63 15.13 -9.11
N THR A 370 -6.37 15.82 -8.25
CA THR A 370 -7.78 15.53 -8.00
C THR A 370 -8.64 15.72 -9.26
N LYS A 371 -8.41 16.80 -10.02
CA LYS A 371 -9.12 17.10 -11.28
C LYS A 371 -8.99 15.93 -12.25
N TYR A 372 -7.75 15.55 -12.56
CA TYR A 372 -7.49 14.52 -13.56
C TYR A 372 -7.88 13.12 -13.07
N SER A 373 -7.61 12.80 -11.80
CA SER A 373 -8.07 11.54 -11.21
C SER A 373 -9.59 11.36 -11.32
N ARG A 374 -10.39 12.42 -11.12
CA ARG A 374 -11.84 12.37 -11.30
C ARG A 374 -12.24 12.09 -12.76
N ILE A 375 -11.63 12.79 -13.72
CA ILE A 375 -11.92 12.60 -15.15
C ILE A 375 -11.56 11.16 -15.57
N ILE A 376 -10.42 10.65 -15.10
CA ILE A 376 -9.96 9.28 -15.35
C ILE A 376 -10.95 8.26 -14.80
N GLN A 377 -11.43 8.45 -13.56
CA GLN A 377 -12.47 7.59 -12.98
C GLN A 377 -13.76 7.61 -13.80
N GLU A 378 -14.19 8.78 -14.29
CA GLU A 378 -15.37 8.89 -15.15
C GLU A 378 -15.19 8.15 -16.49
N ILE A 379 -13.98 8.14 -17.05
CA ILE A 379 -13.64 7.36 -18.25
C ILE A 379 -13.75 5.87 -17.95
N ILE A 380 -13.11 5.40 -16.88
CA ILE A 380 -13.08 3.99 -16.48
C ILE A 380 -14.49 3.47 -16.15
N ASP A 381 -15.30 4.27 -15.46
CA ASP A 381 -16.69 3.92 -15.11
C ASP A 381 -17.65 3.99 -16.32
N GLY A 382 -17.17 4.38 -17.51
CA GLY A 382 -18.01 4.55 -18.70
C GLY A 382 -19.00 5.72 -18.62
N ARG A 383 -18.77 6.67 -17.72
CA ARG A 383 -19.66 7.82 -17.47
C ARG A 383 -19.38 9.01 -18.40
N VAL A 384 -18.23 9.04 -19.07
CA VAL A 384 -17.94 10.03 -20.11
C VAL A 384 -18.73 9.69 -21.38
N LYS A 385 -19.86 10.39 -21.55
CA LYS A 385 -20.76 10.28 -22.72
C LYS A 385 -20.36 11.16 -23.91
N LYS A 386 -19.46 12.14 -23.72
CA LYS A 386 -18.96 12.99 -24.81
C LYS A 386 -17.73 12.35 -25.46
N LYS A 387 -17.63 12.44 -26.79
CA LYS A 387 -16.34 12.29 -27.48
C LYS A 387 -15.42 13.39 -26.93
N ILE A 388 -14.36 12.97 -26.25
CA ILE A 388 -13.17 13.80 -26.01
C ILE A 388 -12.49 13.97 -27.38
#